data_AF-A8VT31-F1
#
_entry.id   AF-A8VT31-F1
#
_cell.length_a   1.000
_cell.length_b   1.000
_cell.length_c   1.000
_cell.angle_alpha   90.00
_cell.angle_beta   90.00
_cell.angle_gamma   90.00
#
_symmetry.space_group_name_H-M   'P 1'
#
loop_
_entity.id
_entity.type
_entity.pdbx_description
1 polymer ?
#
loop_
_entity_poly.entity_id
_entity_poly.type
_entity_poly.pdbx_seq_one_letter_code
_entity_poly.pdbx_strand_id
1 'polypeptide(L)'
;DIIEPEQFKKIIDPLFRQLAKCVSSPHFQVAERALYFWNNEYILSLIEDTSSLVMPIMFPALYRISKEHWNQTIVALVYNVLKTFMEMNGKLFDELTSTYKGERIREKQREKDRDAFWKKMEALELNPPAEGKEVTPSLFPEKLTDYLKKDGSNVVP
;
A
#
# COMPACT_ATOMS: atom_id res chain seq x y z
N ASP A 1 -27.49 8.62 -10.34
CA ASP A 1 -28.51 8.92 -9.31
C ASP A 1 -29.31 7.71 -8.83
N ILE A 2 -28.86 6.46 -9.08
CA ILE A 2 -29.64 5.25 -8.76
C ILE A 2 -28.68 4.10 -8.42
N ILE A 3 -27.93 4.19 -7.33
CA ILE A 3 -27.23 3.01 -6.80
C ILE A 3 -27.66 2.81 -5.37
N GLU A 4 -28.33 1.71 -5.09
CA GLU A 4 -28.79 1.42 -3.72
C GLU A 4 -27.59 1.08 -2.82
N PRO A 5 -27.67 1.30 -1.50
CA PRO A 5 -26.59 0.98 -0.57
C PRO A 5 -26.05 -0.45 -0.72
N GLU A 6 -26.92 -1.41 -0.98
CA GLU A 6 -26.52 -2.82 -1.09
C GLU A 6 -25.91 -3.18 -2.43
N GLN A 7 -26.19 -2.37 -3.46
CA GLN A 7 -25.49 -2.44 -4.73
C GLN A 7 -24.12 -1.76 -4.62
N PHE A 8 -24.03 -0.66 -3.88
CA PHE A 8 -22.79 0.06 -3.64
C PHE A 8 -21.74 -0.83 -2.97
N LYS A 9 -22.12 -1.58 -1.92
CA LYS A 9 -21.22 -2.52 -1.22
C LYS A 9 -20.52 -3.52 -2.15
N LYS A 10 -21.18 -3.96 -3.22
CA LYS A 10 -20.63 -4.92 -4.19
C LYS A 10 -19.52 -4.32 -5.07
N ILE A 11 -19.51 -3.00 -5.24
CA ILE A 11 -18.57 -2.30 -6.12
C ILE A 11 -17.52 -1.48 -5.37
N ILE A 12 -17.60 -1.36 -4.04
CA ILE A 12 -16.66 -0.56 -3.23
C ILE A 12 -15.21 -0.90 -3.58
N ASP A 13 -14.84 -2.17 -3.52
CA ASP A 13 -13.45 -2.58 -3.72
C ASP A 13 -12.90 -2.16 -5.11
N PRO A 14 -13.50 -2.57 -6.25
CA PRO A 14 -12.99 -2.16 -7.56
C PRO A 14 -13.10 -0.65 -7.80
N LEU A 15 -14.17 0.00 -7.33
CA LEU A 15 -14.38 1.45 -7.52
C LEU A 15 -13.30 2.27 -6.79
N PHE A 16 -13.13 2.04 -5.48
CA PHE A 16 -12.22 2.84 -4.68
C PHE A 16 -10.76 2.50 -4.94
N ARG A 17 -10.43 1.27 -5.38
CA ARG A 17 -9.09 0.98 -5.91
C ARG A 17 -8.78 1.80 -7.15
N GLN A 18 -9.76 1.99 -8.04
CA GLN A 18 -9.56 2.83 -9.21
C GLN A 18 -9.50 4.32 -8.85
N LEU A 19 -10.36 4.80 -7.94
CA LEU A 19 -10.29 6.17 -7.44
C LEU A 19 -8.96 6.47 -6.75
N ALA A 20 -8.41 5.54 -5.96
CA ALA A 20 -7.10 5.69 -5.33
C ALA A 20 -5.98 5.90 -6.36
N LYS A 21 -6.03 5.20 -7.50
CA LYS A 21 -5.11 5.40 -8.62
C LYS A 21 -5.32 6.77 -9.28
N CYS A 22 -6.56 7.18 -9.52
CA CYS A 22 -6.89 8.48 -10.11
C CYS A 22 -6.42 9.65 -9.24
N VAL A 23 -6.66 9.59 -7.93
CA VAL A 23 -6.18 10.58 -6.96
C VAL A 23 -4.65 10.62 -6.91
N SER A 24 -4.00 9.47 -7.09
CA SER A 24 -2.53 9.39 -7.18
C SER A 24 -1.95 9.83 -8.52
N SER A 25 -2.78 10.23 -9.49
CA SER A 25 -2.33 10.62 -10.81
C SER A 25 -1.53 11.93 -10.74
N PRO A 26 -0.38 12.03 -11.45
CA PRO A 26 0.34 13.31 -11.56
C PRO A 26 -0.42 14.34 -12.40
N HIS A 27 -1.41 13.91 -13.18
CA HIS A 27 -2.23 14.77 -14.01
C HIS A 27 -3.35 15.41 -13.18
N PHE A 28 -3.22 16.69 -12.86
CA PHE A 28 -4.09 17.36 -11.88
C PHE A 28 -5.58 17.25 -12.20
N GLN A 29 -6.01 17.33 -13.46
CA GLN A 29 -7.44 17.22 -13.82
C GLN A 29 -8.03 15.84 -13.48
N VAL A 30 -7.22 14.77 -13.56
CA VAL A 30 -7.67 13.41 -13.22
C VAL A 30 -7.82 13.30 -11.70
N ALA A 31 -6.84 13.80 -10.95
CA ALA A 31 -6.89 13.81 -9.49
C ALA A 31 -8.04 14.67 -8.97
N GLU A 32 -8.21 15.88 -9.50
CA GLU A 32 -9.29 16.80 -9.14
C GLU A 32 -10.66 16.17 -9.40
N ARG A 33 -10.88 15.63 -10.60
CA ARG A 33 -12.18 15.06 -10.97
C ARG A 33 -12.55 13.84 -10.12
N ALA A 34 -11.54 13.08 -9.67
CA ALA A 34 -11.73 11.98 -8.72
C ALA A 34 -12.07 12.48 -7.31
N LEU A 35 -11.41 13.55 -6.84
CA LEU A 35 -11.67 14.13 -5.51
C LEU A 35 -13.06 14.77 -5.41
N TYR A 36 -13.64 15.22 -6.53
CA TYR A 36 -15.02 15.76 -6.55
C TYR A 36 -16.10 14.73 -6.21
N PHE A 37 -15.79 13.43 -6.13
CA PHE A 37 -16.71 12.44 -5.58
C PHE A 37 -17.11 12.76 -4.13
N TRP A 38 -16.22 13.40 -3.37
CA TRP A 38 -16.48 13.82 -1.99
C TRP A 38 -17.40 15.05 -1.87
N ASN A 39 -17.69 15.74 -2.99
CA ASN A 39 -18.63 16.87 -3.00
C ASN A 39 -20.07 16.40 -3.22
N ASN A 40 -20.29 15.13 -3.59
CA ASN A 40 -21.61 14.58 -3.78
C ASN A 40 -22.13 14.03 -2.45
N GLU A 41 -23.13 14.69 -1.86
CA GLU A 41 -23.68 14.32 -0.55
C GLU A 41 -24.18 12.87 -0.49
N TYR A 42 -24.76 12.37 -1.59
CA TYR A 42 -25.24 10.99 -1.64
C TYR A 42 -24.10 9.97 -1.68
N ILE A 43 -23.03 10.25 -2.41
CA ILE A 43 -21.83 9.40 -2.37
C ILE A 43 -21.20 9.46 -0.98
N LEU A 44 -21.19 10.65 -0.36
CA LEU A 44 -20.60 10.83 0.96
C LEU A 44 -21.35 10.06 2.04
N SER A 45 -22.69 10.05 2.02
CA SER A 45 -23.48 9.25 2.95
C SER A 45 -23.25 7.74 2.77
N LEU A 46 -23.16 7.26 1.52
CA LEU A 46 -22.80 5.87 1.25
C LEU A 46 -21.39 5.51 1.77
N ILE A 47 -20.43 6.44 1.68
CA ILE A 47 -19.08 6.26 2.22
C ILE A 47 -19.12 6.23 3.76
N GLU A 48 -19.92 7.08 4.39
CA GLU A 48 -20.05 7.12 5.86
C GLU A 48 -20.52 5.77 6.41
N ASP A 49 -21.60 5.21 5.84
CA ASP A 49 -22.16 3.90 6.19
C ASP A 49 -21.19 2.74 5.95
N THR A 50 -20.20 2.92 5.07
CA THR A 50 -19.24 1.88 4.66
C THR A 50 -17.79 2.27 4.91
N SER A 51 -17.56 3.19 5.84
CA SER A 51 -16.25 3.81 6.10
C SER A 51 -15.16 2.79 6.41
N SER A 52 -15.49 1.72 7.13
CA SER A 52 -14.57 0.61 7.45
C SER A 52 -14.06 -0.16 6.22
N LEU A 53 -14.75 -0.09 5.09
CA LEU A 53 -14.35 -0.72 3.82
C LEU A 53 -13.62 0.28 2.90
N VAL A 54 -14.11 1.52 2.84
CA VAL A 54 -13.59 2.56 1.94
C VAL A 54 -12.27 3.15 2.43
N MET A 55 -12.18 3.49 3.73
CA MET A 55 -11.02 4.19 4.28
C MET A 55 -9.71 3.41 4.10
N PRO A 56 -9.62 2.09 4.39
CA PRO A 56 -8.36 1.35 4.22
C PRO A 56 -7.84 1.33 2.77
N ILE A 57 -8.74 1.42 1.78
CA ILE A 57 -8.37 1.43 0.35
C ILE A 57 -7.84 2.81 -0.05
N MET A 58 -8.54 3.87 0.35
CA MET A 58 -8.24 5.24 -0.08
C MET A 58 -7.11 5.89 0.72
N PHE A 59 -6.99 5.55 2.01
CA PHE A 59 -6.10 6.24 2.95
C PHE A 59 -4.62 6.23 2.50
N PRO A 60 -4.01 5.11 2.07
CA PRO A 60 -2.60 5.12 1.66
C PRO A 60 -2.33 6.08 0.49
N ALA A 61 -3.24 6.14 -0.48
CA ALA A 61 -3.13 7.04 -1.61
C ALA A 61 -3.26 8.51 -1.16
N LEU A 62 -4.32 8.84 -0.43
CA LEU A 62 -4.56 10.20 0.06
C LEU A 62 -3.41 10.70 0.96
N TYR A 63 -2.96 9.89 1.90
CA TYR A 63 -1.91 10.28 2.86
C TYR A 63 -0.53 10.45 2.22
N ARG A 64 -0.27 9.76 1.10
CA ARG A 64 0.94 9.99 0.28
C ARG A 64 0.82 11.30 -0.50
N ILE A 65 -0.29 11.49 -1.20
CA ILE A 65 -0.52 12.64 -2.07
C ILE A 65 -0.57 13.96 -1.29
N SER A 66 -1.06 13.95 -0.04
CA SER A 66 -1.03 15.14 0.83
C SER A 66 0.38 15.66 1.16
N LYS A 67 1.42 14.85 0.92
CA LYS A 67 2.83 15.20 1.20
C LYS A 67 3.68 15.38 -0.06
N GLU A 68 3.35 14.66 -1.12
CA GLU A 68 4.26 14.49 -2.27
C GLU A 68 3.72 15.14 -3.56
N HIS A 69 2.46 15.59 -3.60
CA HIS A 69 1.88 16.14 -4.84
C HIS A 69 2.36 17.56 -5.13
N TRP A 70 2.69 17.84 -6.40
CA TRP A 70 3.26 19.12 -6.83
C TRP A 70 2.25 20.28 -6.82
N ASN A 71 0.98 19.99 -7.15
CA ASN A 71 -0.10 20.97 -7.21
C ASN A 71 -0.76 21.17 -5.85
N GLN A 72 -0.68 22.39 -5.30
CA GLN A 72 -1.19 22.74 -3.98
C GLN A 72 -2.73 22.68 -3.87
N THR A 73 -3.46 22.91 -4.95
CA THR A 73 -4.93 22.78 -4.96
C THR A 73 -5.34 21.33 -4.71
N ILE A 74 -4.65 20.38 -5.35
CA ILE A 74 -4.89 18.95 -5.13
C ILE A 74 -4.57 18.57 -3.69
N VAL A 75 -3.45 19.08 -3.15
CA VAL A 75 -3.07 18.87 -1.75
C VAL A 75 -4.17 19.36 -0.80
N ALA A 76 -4.72 20.56 -1.02
CA ALA A 76 -5.82 21.11 -0.22
C ALA A 76 -7.10 20.26 -0.31
N LEU A 77 -7.48 19.81 -1.51
CA LEU A 77 -8.64 18.91 -1.69
C LEU A 77 -8.44 17.58 -0.95
N VAL A 78 -7.24 17.00 -1.02
CA VAL A 78 -6.91 15.77 -0.28
C VAL A 78 -6.98 15.99 1.23
N TYR A 79 -6.52 17.14 1.76
CA TYR A 79 -6.67 17.45 3.19
C TYR A 79 -8.14 17.54 3.60
N ASN A 80 -9.01 18.11 2.77
CA ASN A 80 -10.45 18.12 3.05
C ASN A 80 -10.98 16.68 3.17
N VAL A 81 -10.63 15.81 2.23
CA VAL A 81 -11.04 14.39 2.27
C VAL A 81 -10.51 13.68 3.51
N LEU A 82 -9.25 13.87 3.86
CA LEU A 82 -8.64 13.28 5.06
C LEU A 82 -9.33 13.78 6.34
N LYS A 83 -9.70 15.06 6.39
CA LYS A 83 -10.46 15.62 7.51
C LYS A 83 -11.84 14.95 7.63
N THR A 84 -12.56 14.81 6.52
CA THR A 84 -13.85 14.12 6.50
C THR A 84 -13.73 12.66 6.97
N PHE A 85 -12.68 11.94 6.58
CA PHE A 85 -12.42 10.58 7.09
C PHE A 85 -12.18 10.54 8.60
N MET A 86 -11.49 11.55 9.14
CA MET A 86 -11.28 11.68 10.59
C MET A 86 -12.59 11.97 11.33
N GLU A 87 -13.45 12.82 10.76
CA GLU A 87 -14.78 13.13 11.31
C GLU A 87 -15.71 11.90 11.29
N MET A 88 -15.67 11.09 10.22
CA MET A 88 -16.46 9.86 10.09
C MET A 88 -16.02 8.75 11.06
N ASN A 89 -14.71 8.48 11.15
CA ASN A 89 -14.19 7.40 12.00
C ASN A 89 -12.75 7.68 12.45
N GLY A 90 -12.62 8.55 13.46
CA GLY A 90 -11.32 8.95 14.00
C GLY A 90 -10.46 7.79 14.50
N LYS A 91 -11.06 6.78 15.14
CA LYS A 91 -10.32 5.60 15.63
C LYS A 91 -9.67 4.83 14.49
N LEU A 92 -10.45 4.52 13.43
CA LEU A 92 -9.90 3.84 12.26
C LEU A 92 -8.87 4.70 11.53
N PHE A 93 -9.10 6.02 11.47
CA PHE A 93 -8.13 6.95 10.89
C PHE A 93 -6.77 6.90 11.60
N ASP A 94 -6.76 6.86 12.93
CA ASP A 94 -5.54 6.76 13.73
C ASP A 94 -4.84 5.40 13.54
N GLU A 95 -5.59 4.31 13.50
CA GLU A 95 -5.08 2.96 13.22
C GLU A 95 -4.43 2.88 11.84
N LEU A 96 -5.08 3.43 10.81
CA LEU A 96 -4.54 3.49 9.44
C LEU A 96 -3.31 4.39 9.37
N THR A 97 -3.30 5.52 10.08
CA THR A 97 -2.14 6.42 10.17
C THR A 97 -0.93 5.71 10.78
N SER A 98 -1.15 4.99 11.89
CA SER A 98 -0.10 4.23 12.57
C SER A 98 0.44 3.11 11.68
N THR A 99 -0.46 2.34 11.06
CA THR A 99 -0.13 1.24 10.15
C THR A 99 0.70 1.74 8.97
N TYR A 100 0.25 2.82 8.31
CA TYR A 100 0.96 3.41 7.17
C TYR A 100 2.37 3.87 7.54
N LYS A 101 2.54 4.57 8.68
CA LYS A 101 3.86 4.99 9.15
C LYS A 101 4.77 3.79 9.43
N GLY A 102 4.24 2.75 10.07
CA GLY A 102 4.97 1.51 10.33
C GLY A 102 5.40 0.81 9.04
N GLU A 103 4.52 0.72 8.06
CA GLU A 103 4.82 0.13 6.74
C GLU A 103 5.91 0.90 6.00
N ARG A 104 5.88 2.24 6.01
CA ARG A 104 6.92 3.07 5.37
C ARG A 104 8.30 2.87 6.01
N ILE A 105 8.36 2.70 7.34
CA ILE A 105 9.61 2.39 8.04
C ILE A 105 10.12 1.00 7.63
N ARG A 106 9.26 -0.02 7.64
CA ARG A 106 9.63 -1.39 7.24
C ARG A 106 10.07 -1.46 5.78
N GLU A 107 9.40 -0.75 4.89
CA GLU A 107 9.76 -0.64 3.47
C GLU A 107 11.17 -0.08 3.31
N LYS A 108 11.45 1.06 3.94
CA LYS A 108 12.78 1.68 3.92
C LYS A 108 13.87 0.78 4.52
N GLN A 109 13.55 -0.02 5.54
CA GLN A 109 14.49 -0.98 6.10
C GLN A 109 14.78 -2.12 5.12
N ARG A 110 13.75 -2.69 4.48
CA ARG A 110 13.92 -3.74 3.45
C ARG A 110 14.77 -3.24 2.27
N GLU A 111 14.63 -1.99 1.87
CA GLU A 111 15.48 -1.40 0.82
C GLU A 111 16.95 -1.34 1.25
N LYS A 112 17.23 -0.91 2.49
CA LYS A 112 18.60 -0.89 3.03
C LYS A 112 19.20 -2.29 3.15
N ASP A 113 18.42 -3.26 3.62
CA ASP A 113 18.88 -4.65 3.75
C ASP A 113 19.21 -5.24 2.37
N ARG A 114 18.37 -4.94 1.36
CA ARG A 114 18.61 -5.31 -0.03
C ARG A 114 19.88 -4.66 -0.57
N ASP A 115 20.10 -3.36 -0.34
CA ASP A 115 21.30 -2.67 -0.82
C ASP A 115 22.58 -3.19 -0.13
N ALA A 116 22.51 -3.47 1.17
CA ALA A 116 23.62 -4.06 1.91
C ALA A 116 23.95 -5.48 1.39
N PHE A 117 22.93 -6.25 1.06
CA PHE A 117 23.08 -7.56 0.44
C PHE A 117 23.74 -7.47 -0.94
N TRP A 118 23.27 -6.56 -1.81
CA TRP A 118 23.86 -6.35 -3.13
C TRP A 118 25.34 -5.94 -3.06
N LYS A 119 25.70 -5.04 -2.14
CA LYS A 119 27.11 -4.67 -1.90
C LYS A 119 27.97 -5.85 -1.44
N LYS A 120 27.41 -6.73 -0.61
CA LYS A 120 28.11 -7.95 -0.19
C LYS A 120 28.32 -8.92 -1.36
N MET A 121 27.34 -9.04 -2.25
CA MET A 121 27.48 -9.86 -3.46
C MET A 121 28.56 -9.30 -4.41
N GLU A 122 28.54 -8.00 -4.66
CA GLU A 122 29.55 -7.31 -5.49
C GLU A 122 30.97 -7.51 -4.93
N ALA A 123 31.14 -7.38 -3.61
CA ALA A 123 32.42 -7.61 -2.96
C ALA A 123 32.92 -9.06 -3.07
N LEU A 124 32.01 -10.04 -3.09
CA LEU A 124 32.34 -11.46 -3.29
C LEU A 124 32.71 -11.77 -4.74
N GLU A 125 32.12 -11.08 -5.71
CA GLU A 125 32.49 -11.19 -7.13
C GLU A 125 33.92 -10.67 -7.37
N LEU A 126 34.28 -9.54 -6.74
CA LEU A 126 35.62 -8.96 -6.79
C LEU A 126 36.69 -9.78 -6.05
N ASN A 127 36.31 -10.52 -5.00
CA ASN A 127 37.20 -11.36 -4.19
C ASN A 127 36.55 -12.73 -3.93
N PRO A 128 36.60 -13.66 -4.91
CA PRO A 128 36.02 -14.98 -4.75
C PRO A 128 36.70 -15.74 -3.59
N PRO A 129 35.94 -16.45 -2.73
CA PRO A 129 36.52 -17.28 -1.68
C PRO A 129 37.41 -18.38 -2.29
N ALA A 130 38.49 -18.76 -1.59
CA ALA A 130 39.30 -19.91 -1.97
C ALA A 130 38.43 -21.18 -2.10
N GLU A 131 38.75 -22.04 -3.08
CA GLU A 131 38.02 -23.25 -3.42
C GLU A 131 37.64 -24.07 -2.16
N GLY A 132 36.34 -24.36 -2.02
CA GLY A 132 35.81 -25.23 -0.95
C GLY A 132 35.02 -24.55 0.18
N LYS A 133 34.84 -23.21 0.17
CA LYS A 133 33.89 -22.53 1.08
C LYS A 133 32.64 -22.08 0.33
N GLU A 134 31.54 -22.84 0.46
CA GLU A 134 30.22 -22.39 0.02
C GLU A 134 29.80 -21.15 0.83
N VAL A 135 29.86 -19.97 0.20
CA VAL A 135 29.25 -18.76 0.72
C VAL A 135 28.10 -18.41 -0.21
N THR A 136 26.98 -19.13 -0.12
CA THR A 136 25.74 -18.69 -0.78
C THR A 136 25.14 -17.56 0.04
N PRO A 137 25.14 -16.30 -0.42
CA PRO A 137 24.42 -15.23 0.26
C PRO A 137 22.92 -15.54 0.07
N SER A 138 22.23 -15.94 1.13
CA SER A 138 20.79 -16.22 1.06
C SER A 138 19.99 -14.96 1.32
N LEU A 139 19.09 -14.62 0.41
CA LEU A 139 18.09 -13.55 0.56
C LEU A 139 16.98 -13.94 1.54
N PHE A 140 16.84 -15.24 1.82
CA PHE A 140 15.83 -15.81 2.69
C PHE A 140 16.47 -16.41 3.95
N PRO A 141 15.81 -16.32 5.12
CA PRO A 141 16.30 -16.94 6.34
C PRO A 141 16.44 -18.46 6.23
N GLU A 142 15.68 -19.10 5.34
CA GLU A 142 15.78 -20.52 4.99
C GLU A 142 16.34 -20.70 3.57
N LYS A 143 17.16 -21.72 3.34
CA LYS A 143 17.58 -22.07 1.97
C LYS A 143 16.35 -22.59 1.23
N LEU A 144 16.16 -22.20 -0.03
CA LEU A 144 15.02 -22.71 -0.85
C LEU A 144 14.99 -24.24 -0.91
N THR A 145 16.14 -24.90 -0.77
CA THR A 145 16.28 -26.36 -0.72
C THR A 145 15.70 -27.00 0.53
N ASP A 146 15.48 -26.25 1.61
CA ASP A 146 14.90 -26.77 2.85
C ASP A 146 13.37 -26.93 2.75
N TYR A 147 12.71 -26.26 1.80
CA TYR A 147 11.28 -26.50 1.49
C TYR A 147 11.03 -27.90 0.93
N LEU A 148 11.96 -28.44 0.14
CA LEU A 148 11.85 -29.78 -0.44
C LEU A 148 11.99 -30.90 0.60
N LYS A 149 12.55 -30.60 1.78
CA LYS A 149 12.71 -31.58 2.87
C LYS A 149 11.47 -31.70 3.75
N LYS A 150 10.57 -30.71 3.73
CA LYS A 150 9.34 -30.73 4.55
C LYS A 150 8.27 -31.68 4.02
N ASP A 151 8.26 -31.95 2.71
CA ASP A 151 7.31 -32.88 2.06
C ASP A 151 7.87 -34.30 1.87
N GLY A 152 8.91 -34.67 2.63
CA GLY A 152 9.57 -35.98 2.53
C GLY A 152 8.95 -37.12 3.35
N SER A 153 7.79 -36.91 4.00
CA SER A 153 7.07 -37.97 4.70
C SER A 153 5.87 -38.44 3.89
N ASN A 154 6.05 -39.63 3.31
CA ASN A 154 5.11 -40.45 2.52
C ASN A 154 4.86 -39.97 1.10
N VAL A 155 5.51 -40.60 0.11
CA VAL A 155 4.93 -41.73 -0.66
C VAL A 155 6.07 -42.47 -1.37
N VAL A 156 6.20 -43.78 -1.12
CA VAL A 156 6.77 -44.78 -2.06
C VAL A 156 6.04 -46.11 -1.79
N PRO A 157 5.79 -46.97 -2.79
CA PRO A 157 5.49 -46.75 -4.20
C PRO A 157 3.98 -46.75 -4.50
#